data_AF-A0A1W6KFF6-F1
#
_entry.id   AF-A0A1W6KFF6-F1
#
_cell.length_a   1.000
_cell.length_b   1.000
_cell.length_c   1.000
_cell.angle_alpha   90.00
_cell.angle_beta   90.00
_cell.angle_gamma   90.00
#
_symmetry.space_group_name_H-M   'P 1'
#
loop_
_entity.id
_entity.type
_entity.pdbx_description
1 polymer ?
#
loop_
_entity_poly.entity_id
_entity_poly.type
_entity_poly.pdbx_seq_one_letter_code
_entity_poly.pdbx_strand_id
1 'polypeptide(L)' 'MPSSKTLIAQIRTILDTPAERAKLTSSDEAFLTKLLDAQARSGRTSLSKRQQSVITELLDSLETEITR' A
#
# COMPACT_ATOMS: atom_id res chain seq x y z
N MET A 1 3.79 -8.32 -12.24
CA MET A 1 2.97 -7.52 -11.31
C MET A 1 2.54 -8.39 -10.14
N PRO A 2 2.75 -7.95 -8.90
CA PRO A 2 2.33 -8.68 -7.70
C PRO A 2 0.80 -8.86 -7.65
N SER A 3 0.35 -9.90 -6.96
CA SER A 3 -1.09 -10.18 -6.80
C SER A 3 -1.75 -9.15 -5.87
N SER A 4 -3.07 -8.96 -5.98
CA SER A 4 -3.81 -8.09 -5.03
C SER A 4 -3.57 -8.48 -3.57
N LYS A 5 -3.58 -9.79 -3.28
CA LYS A 5 -3.35 -10.31 -1.92
C LYS A 5 -1.95 -9.95 -1.42
N THR A 6 -0.94 -10.08 -2.27
CA THR A 6 0.45 -9.72 -1.95
C THR A 6 0.54 -8.22 -1.63
N LEU A 7 -0.01 -7.38 -2.49
CA LEU A 7 -0.02 -5.93 -2.29
C LEU A 7 -0.72 -5.52 -1.00
N ILE A 8 -1.90 -6.09 -0.71
CA ILE A 8 -2.63 -5.80 0.53
C ILE A 8 -1.83 -6.21 1.76
N ALA A 9 -1.13 -7.35 1.72
CA ALA A 9 -0.28 -7.79 2.82
C ALA A 9 0.89 -6.82 3.03
N GLN A 10 1.56 -6.38 1.96
CA GLN A 10 2.64 -5.39 2.04
C GLN A 10 2.16 -4.05 2.61
N ILE A 11 1.00 -3.57 2.17
CA ILE A 11 0.40 -2.34 2.70
C ILE A 11 0.16 -2.45 4.21
N ARG A 12 -0.39 -3.57 4.68
CA ARG A 12 -0.59 -3.80 6.12
C ARG A 12 0.74 -3.77 6.87
N THR A 13 1.74 -4.50 6.39
CA THR A 13 3.08 -4.49 6.99
C THR A 13 3.64 -3.07 7.11
N ILE A 14 3.51 -2.25 6.06
CA ILE A 14 4.01 -0.86 6.08
C ILE A 14 3.26 -0.03 7.13
N LEU A 15 1.91 -0.09 7.14
CA LEU A 15 1.10 0.70 8.07
C LEU A 15 1.26 0.24 9.54
N ASP A 16 1.54 -1.05 9.76
CA ASP A 16 1.74 -1.63 11.09
C ASP A 16 3.19 -1.47 11.60
N THR A 17 4.14 -1.18 10.71
CA THR A 17 5.56 -0.99 11.07
C THR A 17 5.88 0.50 11.19
N PRO A 18 6.09 1.07 12.39
CA PRO A 18 6.25 2.51 12.56
C PRO A 18 7.37 3.14 11.72
N ALA A 19 8.49 2.42 11.56
CA ALA A 19 9.63 2.88 10.76
C ALA A 19 9.32 2.95 9.26
N GLU A 20 8.50 2.04 8.73
CA GLU A 20 8.08 2.08 7.32
C GLU A 20 6.97 3.10 7.12
N ARG A 21 6.00 3.15 8.03
CA ARG A 21 4.95 4.16 8.02
C ARG A 21 5.50 5.59 8.05
N ALA A 22 6.59 5.82 8.80
CA ALA A 22 7.23 7.13 8.88
C ALA A 22 7.83 7.62 7.54
N LYS A 23 8.04 6.73 6.55
CA LYS A 23 8.50 7.08 5.21
C LYS A 23 7.34 7.53 4.30
N LEU A 24 6.10 7.23 4.66
CA LEU A 24 4.94 7.63 3.87
C LEU A 24 4.67 9.12 4.02
N THR A 25 4.30 9.77 2.90
CA THR A 25 3.65 11.08 3.02
C THR A 25 2.27 10.92 3.66
N SER A 26 1.72 12.00 4.24
CA SER A 26 0.37 11.97 4.81
C SER A 26 -0.71 11.57 3.78
N SER A 27 -0.49 11.90 2.50
CA SER A 27 -1.39 11.53 1.40
C SER A 27 -1.34 10.03 1.10
N ASP A 28 -0.13 9.46 1.08
CA ASP A 28 0.09 8.03 0.83
C ASP A 28 -0.52 7.19 1.94
N GLU A 29 -0.26 7.54 3.20
CA GLU A 29 -0.84 6.85 4.35
C GLU A 29 -2.38 6.89 4.32
N ALA A 30 -2.97 8.06 4.03
CA ALA A 30 -4.41 8.23 3.93
C ALA A 30 -5.01 7.41 2.77
N PHE A 31 -4.33 7.34 1.63
CA PHE A 31 -4.75 6.52 0.50
C PHE A 31 -4.75 5.03 0.86
N LEU A 32 -3.65 4.54 1.42
CA LEU A 32 -3.48 3.13 1.81
C LEU A 32 -4.48 2.71 2.89
N THR A 33 -4.71 3.55 3.90
CA THR A 33 -5.70 3.30 4.96
C THR A 33 -7.12 3.20 4.38
N LYS A 34 -7.52 4.18 3.55
CA LYS A 34 -8.85 4.17 2.90
C LYS A 34 -9.05 2.95 2.00
N LEU A 35 -7.99 2.50 1.34
CA LEU A 35 -8.02 1.31 0.51
C LEU A 35 -8.31 0.05 1.35
N LEU A 36 -7.61 -0.13 2.49
CA LEU A 36 -7.86 -1.25 3.41
C LEU A 36 -9.26 -1.20 4.01
N ASP A 37 -9.73 -0.02 4.41
CA ASP A 37 -11.08 0.16 4.94
C ASP A 37 -12.15 -0.19 3.90
N ALA A 38 -11.97 0.24 2.65
CA ALA A 38 -12.88 -0.08 1.56
C ALA A 38 -12.91 -1.59 1.27
N GLN A 39 -11.76 -2.27 1.35
CA GLN A 39 -11.67 -3.72 1.24
C GLN A 39 -12.40 -4.43 2.38
N ALA A 40 -12.18 -4.01 3.62
CA ALA A 40 -12.84 -4.56 4.80
C ALA A 40 -14.37 -4.40 4.71
N ARG A 41 -14.86 -3.21 4.31
CA ARG A 41 -16.29 -2.94 4.15
C ARG A 41 -16.95 -3.73 3.02
N SER A 42 -16.25 -3.90 1.89
CA SER A 42 -16.81 -4.58 0.72
C SER A 42 -16.69 -6.11 0.77
N GLY A 43 -15.85 -6.64 1.67
CA GLY A 43 -15.45 -8.05 1.67
C GLY A 43 -14.65 -8.47 0.43
N ARG A 44 -14.32 -7.53 -0.47
CA ARG A 44 -13.60 -7.78 -1.70
C ARG A 44 -12.10 -7.73 -1.42
N THR A 45 -11.39 -8.78 -1.80
CA THR A 45 -9.94 -8.91 -1.64
C THR A 45 -9.15 -8.59 -2.92
N SER A 46 -9.84 -8.30 -4.02
CA SER A 46 -9.22 -7.97 -5.30
C SER A 46 -9.08 -6.46 -5.48
N LEU A 47 -7.91 -6.01 -5.91
CA LEU A 47 -7.65 -4.64 -6.33
C LEU A 47 -7.88 -4.50 -7.84
N SER A 48 -8.41 -3.37 -8.30
CA SER A 48 -8.44 -3.03 -9.73
C SER A 48 -7.03 -2.87 -10.29
N LYS A 49 -6.85 -3.04 -11.60
CA LYS A 49 -5.54 -2.88 -12.26
C LYS A 49 -4.91 -1.51 -11.98
N ARG A 50 -5.72 -0.45 -11.97
CA ARG A 50 -5.24 0.91 -11.66
C ARG A 50 -4.75 1.04 -10.22
N GLN A 51 -5.50 0.48 -9.26
CA GLN A 51 -5.06 0.44 -7.85
C GLN A 51 -3.74 -0.33 -7.73
N GLN A 52 -3.61 -1.48 -8.40
CA GLN A 52 -2.38 -2.27 -8.36
C GLN A 52 -1.19 -1.49 -8.92
N SER A 53 -1.34 -0.75 -10.03
CA SER A 53 -0.25 0.08 -10.59
C SER A 53 0.19 1.16 -9.60
N VAL A 54 -0.76 1.95 -9.10
CA VAL A 54 -0.48 3.06 -8.17
C VAL A 54 0.18 2.55 -6.89
N ILE A 55 -0.30 1.43 -6.34
CA ILE A 55 0.29 0.84 -5.14
C ILE A 55 1.71 0.33 -5.45
N THR A 56 1.92 -0.33 -6.59
CA THR A 56 3.26 -0.83 -6.96
C THR A 56 4.25 0.32 -7.10
N GLU A 57 3.88 1.39 -7.80
CA GLU A 57 4.71 2.59 -7.96
C GLU A 57 5.05 3.26 -6.61
N LEU A 58 4.07 3.32 -5.70
CA LEU A 58 4.28 3.83 -4.34
C LEU A 58 5.26 2.94 -3.57
N LEU A 59 5.08 1.62 -3.59
CA LEU A 59 5.97 0.68 -2.91
C LEU A 59 7.41 0.76 -3.47
N ASP A 60 7.56 0.84 -4.78
CA ASP A 60 8.86 0.99 -5.45
C ASP A 60 9.56 2.30 -5.02
N SER A 61 8.80 3.39 -4.84
CA SER A 61 9.34 4.67 -4.38
C SER A 61 9.88 4.60 -2.94
N LEU A 62 9.22 3.86 -2.05
CA LEU A 62 9.66 3.65 -0.66
C LEU A 62 10.92 2.79 -0.58
N GLU A 63 11.05 1.77 -1.44
CA GLU A 63 12.29 0.99 -1.54
C GLU A 63 13.45 1.81 -2.08
N THR A 64 13.19 2.73 -3.02
CA THR A 64 14.23 3.56 -3.64
C THR A 64 14.83 4.58 -2.65
N GLU A 65 14.06 5.08 -1.69
CA GLU A 65 14.57 5.96 -0.62
C GLU A 65 15.61 5.28 0.31
N ILE A 66 15.69 3.95 0.33
CA ILE A 66 16.69 3.20 1.13
C ILE A 66 18.10 3.28 0.52
N THR A 67 18.23 3.74 -0.73
CA THR A 67 19.50 3.69 -1.50
C THR A 67 20.15 5.07 -1.73
N ARG A 68 19.68 6.13 -1.07
CA ARG A 68 20.28 7.48 -1.10
C ARG A 68 20.77 7.88 0.28
#